data_AF-A0A1F7J7C4-F1
#
_entry.id   AF-A0A1F7J7C4-F1
#
_cell.length_a   1.000
_cell.length_b   1.000
_cell.length_c   1.000
_cell.angle_alpha   90.00
_cell.angle_beta   90.00
_cell.angle_gamma   90.00
#
_symmetry.space_group_name_H-M   'P 1'
#
loop_
_entity.id
_entity.type
_entity.pdbx_description
1 polymer ?
#
loop_
_entity_poly.entity_id
_entity_poly.type
_entity_poly.pdbx_seq_one_letter_code
_entity_poly.pdbx_strand_id
1 'polypeptide(L)'
;MFNFFSKNKSQGLTDEELKLKAGGVCFSIMILSEEITKEMLKRIKYFEKLDSSSKNKLSFVISYFTLFNAQKNFWERVIKNEEEAKVFEHFLYLFFEKAVNFNPTSLIKEIVDYVGNEPSREVQYIGSAICKQLDKKDAFLMLEISTVYSSFLLHGFYDSLMKGWSLPKEKLQEISEGLNKLKE
;
A
#
# COMPACT_ATOMS: atom_id res chain seq x y z
N MET A 1 6.16 9.06 17.87
CA MET A 1 4.75 9.45 18.13
C MET A 1 4.64 10.91 17.71
N PHE A 2 4.09 11.17 16.52
CA PHE A 2 4.01 12.53 15.96
C PHE A 2 2.62 13.11 16.25
N ASN A 3 2.58 14.29 16.86
CA ASN A 3 1.36 14.94 17.34
C ASN A 3 1.04 16.14 16.44
N PHE A 4 -0.03 16.06 15.64
CA PHE A 4 -0.55 17.16 14.83
C PHE A 4 -2.07 17.21 14.98
N PHE A 5 -2.58 18.03 15.91
CA PHE A 5 -4.02 18.22 16.10
C PHE A 5 -4.53 19.52 15.44
N SER A 6 -5.66 19.44 14.74
CA SER A 6 -6.76 20.37 14.99
C SER A 6 -8.11 19.65 14.85
N LYS A 7 -8.96 19.81 15.88
CA LYS A 7 -10.25 19.16 16.06
C LYS A 7 -11.33 19.84 15.20
N ASN A 8 -11.90 19.11 14.26
CA ASN A 8 -13.28 19.31 13.84
C ASN A 8 -14.05 18.01 14.14
N LYS A 9 -15.01 18.07 15.06
CA LYS A 9 -15.93 16.96 15.35
C LYS A 9 -16.95 16.85 14.20
N SER A 10 -16.59 16.13 13.14
CA SER A 10 -17.60 15.42 12.35
C SER A 10 -18.17 14.29 13.22
N GLN A 11 -19.43 13.91 13.04
CA GLN A 11 -19.90 12.60 13.51
C GLN A 11 -18.93 11.56 12.93
N GLY A 12 -18.16 10.93 13.81
CA GLY A 12 -17.11 9.98 13.43
C GLY A 12 -17.70 8.74 12.78
N LEU A 13 -16.92 8.07 11.93
CA LEU A 13 -17.30 6.77 11.40
C LEU A 13 -17.27 5.73 12.52
N THR A 14 -18.19 4.78 12.48
CA THR A 14 -18.19 3.63 13.39
C THR A 14 -17.07 2.64 13.05
N ASP A 15 -16.65 1.81 14.00
CA ASP A 15 -15.63 0.77 13.78
C ASP A 15 -15.99 -0.17 12.62
N GLU A 16 -17.27 -0.54 12.49
CA GLU A 16 -17.71 -1.41 11.38
C GLU A 16 -17.66 -0.67 10.04
N GLU A 17 -17.98 0.63 9.99
CA GLU A 17 -17.78 1.41 8.78
C GLU A 17 -16.30 1.50 8.42
N LEU A 18 -15.42 1.80 9.39
CA LEU A 18 -13.98 1.88 9.16
C LEU A 18 -13.39 0.55 8.69
N LYS A 19 -13.86 -0.57 9.22
CA LYS A 19 -13.53 -1.92 8.75
C LYS A 19 -13.95 -2.13 7.30
N LEU A 20 -15.20 -1.82 6.95
CA LEU A 20 -15.68 -1.95 5.57
C LEU A 20 -14.85 -1.09 4.60
N LYS A 21 -14.56 0.16 5.00
CA LYS A 21 -13.69 1.07 4.24
C LYS A 21 -12.28 0.52 4.08
N ALA A 22 -11.69 -0.06 5.12
CA ALA A 22 -10.40 -0.73 5.05
C ALA A 22 -10.40 -1.91 4.07
N GLY A 23 -11.47 -2.68 4.01
CA GLY A 23 -11.64 -3.75 3.02
C GLY A 23 -11.62 -3.21 1.58
N GLY A 24 -12.39 -2.15 1.31
CA GLY A 24 -12.40 -1.50 -0.01
C GLY A 24 -11.04 -0.93 -0.42
N VAL A 25 -10.33 -0.29 0.52
CA VAL A 25 -8.98 0.22 0.27
C VAL A 25 -7.99 -0.93 0.05
N CYS A 26 -8.06 -2.01 0.84
CA CYS A 26 -7.22 -3.19 0.67
C CYS A 26 -7.40 -3.83 -0.71
N PHE A 27 -8.64 -3.94 -1.19
CA PHE A 27 -8.94 -4.42 -2.53
C PHE A 27 -8.29 -3.55 -3.61
N SER A 28 -8.38 -2.22 -3.48
CA SER A 28 -7.69 -1.30 -4.39
C SER A 28 -6.17 -1.45 -4.33
N ILE A 29 -5.57 -1.63 -3.15
CA ILE A 29 -4.13 -1.90 -3.00
C ILE A 29 -3.74 -3.14 -3.79
N MET A 30 -4.50 -4.24 -3.69
CA MET A 30 -4.18 -5.49 -4.41
C MET A 30 -4.17 -5.29 -5.93
N ILE A 31 -5.24 -4.67 -6.47
CA ILE A 31 -5.34 -4.39 -7.91
C ILE A 31 -4.23 -3.46 -8.38
N LEU A 32 -4.00 -2.35 -7.67
CA LEU A 32 -2.96 -1.39 -8.03
C LEU A 32 -1.58 -2.04 -8.01
N SER A 33 -1.30 -2.88 -7.02
CA SER A 33 -0.02 -3.57 -6.91
C SER A 33 0.21 -4.52 -8.07
N GLU A 34 -0.84 -5.24 -8.51
CA GLU A 34 -0.79 -6.11 -9.68
C GLU A 34 -0.50 -5.31 -10.96
N GLU A 35 -1.23 -4.20 -11.18
CA GLU A 35 -1.05 -3.35 -12.36
C GLU A 35 0.32 -2.67 -12.40
N ILE A 36 0.80 -2.15 -11.27
CA ILE A 36 2.15 -1.59 -11.15
C ILE A 36 3.19 -2.67 -11.46
N THR A 37 3.01 -3.89 -10.94
CA THR A 37 3.89 -5.01 -11.21
C THR A 37 3.93 -5.33 -12.70
N LYS A 38 2.78 -5.47 -13.35
CA LYS A 38 2.68 -5.73 -14.80
C LYS A 38 3.41 -4.68 -15.63
N GLU A 39 3.21 -3.41 -15.31
CA GLU A 39 3.86 -2.33 -16.04
C GLU A 39 5.36 -2.23 -15.75
N MET A 40 5.81 -2.52 -14.52
CA MET A 40 7.24 -2.65 -14.24
C MET A 40 7.89 -3.77 -15.04
N LEU A 41 7.26 -4.95 -15.08
CA LEU A 41 7.75 -6.09 -15.87
C LEU A 41 7.85 -5.79 -17.38
N LYS A 42 6.98 -4.91 -17.88
CA LYS A 42 6.94 -4.48 -19.28
C LYS A 42 7.94 -3.38 -19.62
N ARG A 43 8.15 -2.41 -18.71
CA ARG A 43 8.97 -1.22 -18.99
C ARG A 43 10.44 -1.41 -18.66
N ILE A 44 10.74 -2.19 -17.62
CA ILE A 44 12.10 -2.36 -17.11
C ILE A 44 12.71 -3.57 -17.80
N LYS A 45 13.63 -3.32 -18.73
CA LYS A 45 14.26 -4.36 -19.55
C LYS A 45 14.89 -5.49 -18.73
N TYR A 46 15.43 -5.16 -17.55
CA TYR A 46 15.99 -6.15 -16.64
C TYR A 46 14.94 -7.17 -16.17
N PHE A 47 13.68 -6.76 -16.04
CA PHE A 47 12.59 -7.59 -15.51
C PHE A 47 12.01 -8.61 -16.48
N GLU A 48 12.22 -8.44 -17.80
CA GLU A 48 11.76 -9.38 -18.82
C GLU A 48 12.27 -10.81 -18.59
N LYS A 49 13.46 -10.94 -17.99
CA LYS A 49 14.17 -12.22 -17.79
C LYS A 49 14.04 -12.79 -16.38
N LEU A 50 13.24 -12.16 -15.52
CA LEU A 50 13.05 -12.67 -14.16
C LEU A 50 12.29 -13.99 -14.17
N ASP A 51 12.76 -14.93 -13.34
CA ASP A 51 12.03 -16.14 -13.04
C ASP A 51 10.77 -15.84 -12.20
N SER A 52 9.88 -16.82 -12.07
CA SER A 52 8.63 -16.66 -11.33
C SER A 52 8.85 -16.28 -9.87
N SER A 53 9.91 -16.81 -9.24
CA SER A 53 10.26 -16.49 -7.85
C SER A 53 10.61 -15.02 -7.68
N SER A 54 11.43 -14.47 -8.57
CA SER A 54 11.84 -13.07 -8.57
C SER A 54 10.69 -12.13 -8.91
N LYS A 55 9.78 -12.53 -9.81
CA LYS A 55 8.54 -11.80 -10.09
C LYS A 55 7.62 -11.75 -8.87
N ASN A 56 7.53 -12.83 -8.09
CA ASN A 56 6.77 -12.85 -6.85
C ASN A 56 7.39 -11.94 -5.79
N LYS A 57 8.72 -11.93 -5.64
CA LYS A 57 9.42 -10.99 -4.75
C LYS A 57 9.17 -9.53 -5.13
N LEU A 58 9.23 -9.22 -6.43
CA LEU A 58 8.90 -7.90 -6.96
C LEU A 58 7.48 -7.49 -6.59
N SER A 59 6.49 -8.34 -6.91
CA SER A 59 5.08 -8.11 -6.60
C SER A 59 4.85 -7.88 -5.11
N PHE A 60 5.51 -8.68 -4.26
CA PHE A 60 5.44 -8.54 -2.81
C PHE A 60 6.00 -7.21 -2.33
N VAL A 61 7.12 -6.73 -2.88
CA VAL A 61 7.67 -5.41 -2.51
C VAL A 61 6.74 -4.28 -2.90
N ILE A 62 6.20 -4.35 -4.12
CA ILE A 62 5.24 -3.36 -4.62
C ILE A 62 4.01 -3.33 -3.73
N SER A 63 3.50 -4.48 -3.28
CA SER A 63 2.27 -4.54 -2.49
C SER A 63 2.40 -3.91 -1.11
N TYR A 64 3.46 -4.22 -0.36
CA TYR A 64 3.63 -3.63 0.97
C TYR A 64 4.00 -2.14 0.89
N PHE A 65 4.70 -1.70 -0.17
CA PHE A 65 4.99 -0.28 -0.35
C PHE A 65 3.73 0.51 -0.78
N THR A 66 2.86 -0.11 -1.56
CA THR A 66 1.53 0.42 -1.91
C THR A 66 0.64 0.53 -0.66
N LEU A 67 0.70 -0.46 0.23
CA LEU A 67 0.04 -0.40 1.55
C LEU A 67 0.53 0.79 2.38
N PHE A 68 1.85 1.01 2.47
CA PHE A 68 2.43 2.16 3.18
C PHE A 68 1.90 3.49 2.64
N ASN A 69 1.93 3.68 1.31
CA ASN A 69 1.45 4.91 0.68
C ASN A 69 -0.05 5.12 0.91
N ALA A 70 -0.85 4.05 0.91
CA ALA A 70 -2.27 4.11 1.22
C ALA A 70 -2.49 4.53 2.69
N GLN A 71 -1.88 3.82 3.64
CA GLN A 71 -1.97 4.14 5.07
C GLN A 71 -1.62 5.61 5.33
N LYS A 72 -0.46 6.07 4.83
CA LYS A 72 -0.01 7.45 4.96
C LYS A 72 -1.04 8.45 4.43
N ASN A 73 -1.56 8.23 3.22
CA ASN A 73 -2.55 9.14 2.63
C ASN A 73 -3.84 9.23 3.46
N PHE A 74 -4.36 8.11 3.96
CA PHE A 74 -5.57 8.13 4.78
C PHE A 74 -5.34 8.83 6.13
N TRP A 75 -4.18 8.60 6.76
CA TRP A 75 -3.78 9.30 7.99
C TRP A 75 -3.63 10.81 7.77
N GLU A 76 -2.99 11.23 6.69
CA GLU A 76 -2.67 12.64 6.47
C GLU A 76 -3.85 13.45 5.91
N ARG A 77 -4.73 12.83 5.12
CA ARG A 77 -5.64 13.57 4.23
C ARG A 77 -7.11 13.21 4.37
N VAL A 78 -7.45 12.03 4.90
CA VAL A 78 -8.82 11.52 4.88
C VAL A 78 -9.41 11.40 6.27
N ILE A 79 -8.73 10.68 7.17
CA ILE A 79 -9.22 10.39 8.51
C ILE A 79 -8.60 11.38 9.49
N LYS A 80 -9.39 12.37 9.91
CA LYS A 80 -8.92 13.46 10.78
C LYS A 80 -8.82 13.08 12.26
N ASN A 81 -9.50 12.00 12.66
CA ASN A 81 -9.52 11.50 14.03
C ASN A 81 -8.47 10.40 14.19
N GLU A 82 -7.56 10.56 15.14
CA GLU A 82 -6.49 9.61 15.41
C GLU A 82 -7.00 8.23 15.85
N GLU A 83 -8.09 8.18 16.64
CA GLU A 83 -8.68 6.91 17.08
C GLU A 83 -9.28 6.15 15.89
N GLU A 84 -10.02 6.85 15.02
CA GLU A 84 -10.59 6.27 13.79
C GLU A 84 -9.48 5.81 12.83
N ALA A 85 -8.39 6.59 12.72
CA ALA A 85 -7.25 6.24 11.87
C ALA A 85 -6.58 4.94 12.34
N LYS A 86 -6.44 4.75 13.66
CA LYS A 86 -5.92 3.51 14.26
C LYS A 86 -6.84 2.32 14.00
N VAL A 87 -8.16 2.50 14.11
CA VAL A 87 -9.13 1.43 13.81
C VAL A 87 -9.07 1.04 12.33
N PHE A 88 -9.06 2.02 11.43
CA PHE A 88 -8.90 1.79 10.00
C PHE A 88 -7.59 1.07 9.68
N GLU A 89 -6.46 1.55 10.21
CA GLU A 89 -5.14 0.95 10.00
C GLU A 89 -5.09 -0.51 10.46
N HIS A 90 -5.64 -0.79 11.64
CA HIS A 90 -5.72 -2.14 12.18
C HIS A 90 -6.42 -3.09 11.20
N PHE A 91 -7.61 -2.71 10.71
CA PHE A 91 -8.33 -3.55 9.75
C PHE A 91 -7.65 -3.62 8.39
N LEU A 92 -7.03 -2.53 7.93
CA LEU A 92 -6.29 -2.50 6.68
C LEU A 92 -5.13 -3.51 6.70
N TYR A 93 -4.36 -3.54 7.79
CA TYR A 93 -3.25 -4.47 7.96
C TYR A 93 -3.74 -5.90 8.11
N LEU A 94 -4.83 -6.12 8.83
CA LEU A 94 -5.44 -7.44 8.99
C LEU A 94 -5.92 -8.01 7.65
N PHE A 95 -6.59 -7.20 6.82
CA PHE A 95 -7.01 -7.63 5.48
C PHE A 95 -5.83 -7.86 4.55
N PHE A 96 -4.82 -6.99 4.59
CA PHE A 96 -3.59 -7.18 3.82
C PHE A 96 -2.89 -8.49 4.21
N GLU A 97 -2.73 -8.75 5.51
CA GLU A 97 -2.14 -9.99 6.02
C GLU A 97 -2.91 -11.23 5.53
N LYS A 98 -4.24 -11.18 5.50
CA LYS A 98 -5.05 -12.27 4.93
C LYS A 98 -4.80 -12.45 3.43
N ALA A 99 -4.69 -11.36 2.67
CA ALA A 99 -4.50 -11.40 1.22
C ALA A 99 -3.12 -11.92 0.80
N VAL A 100 -2.06 -11.54 1.52
CA VAL A 100 -0.67 -11.89 1.15
C VAL A 100 -0.01 -12.92 2.05
N ASN A 101 -0.72 -13.39 3.08
CA ASN A 101 -0.25 -14.32 4.12
C ASN A 101 1.05 -13.86 4.82
N PHE A 102 1.16 -12.56 5.10
CA PHE A 102 2.34 -11.96 5.73
C PHE A 102 1.95 -10.74 6.57
N ASN A 103 2.42 -10.65 7.81
CA ASN A 103 2.15 -9.50 8.68
C ASN A 103 2.98 -8.29 8.23
N PRO A 104 2.36 -7.19 7.75
CA PRO A 104 3.08 -6.08 7.14
C PRO A 104 3.85 -5.21 8.16
N THR A 105 3.60 -5.34 9.46
CA THR A 105 4.07 -4.39 10.49
C THR A 105 5.57 -4.15 10.47
N SER A 106 6.38 -5.22 10.36
CA SER A 106 7.85 -5.08 10.33
C SER A 106 8.35 -4.40 9.06
N LEU A 107 7.68 -4.61 7.93
CA LEU A 107 8.03 -3.98 6.65
C LEU A 107 7.67 -2.51 6.64
N ILE A 108 6.50 -2.15 7.19
CA ILE A 108 6.11 -0.75 7.35
C ILE A 108 7.11 -0.03 8.26
N LYS A 109 7.53 -0.67 9.35
CA LYS A 109 8.57 -0.11 10.22
C LYS A 109 9.89 0.10 9.48
N GLU A 110 10.34 -0.88 8.68
CA GLU A 110 11.55 -0.73 7.85
C GLU A 110 11.46 0.47 6.91
N ILE A 111 10.29 0.68 6.28
CA ILE A 111 10.06 1.85 5.42
C ILE A 111 10.17 3.14 6.22
N VAL A 112 9.46 3.24 7.35
CA VAL A 112 9.46 4.44 8.21
C VAL A 112 10.87 4.77 8.69
N ASP A 113 11.62 3.76 9.14
CA ASP A 113 13.00 3.91 9.61
C ASP A 113 13.94 4.37 8.46
N TYR A 114 13.73 3.88 7.24
CA TYR A 114 14.52 4.29 6.06
C TYR A 114 14.20 5.71 5.61
N VAL A 115 12.91 6.05 5.52
CA VAL A 115 12.42 7.34 5.04
C VAL A 115 12.79 8.45 6.02
N GLY A 116 12.68 8.18 7.33
CA GLY A 116 12.90 9.18 8.36
C GLY A 116 12.02 10.41 8.12
N ASN A 117 12.63 11.60 8.09
CA ASN A 117 11.95 12.87 7.82
C ASN A 117 12.19 13.40 6.39
N GLU A 118 12.67 12.58 5.45
CA GLU A 118 13.03 13.00 4.10
C GLU A 118 12.08 12.39 3.05
N PRO A 119 11.09 13.14 2.52
CA PRO A 119 10.10 12.60 1.58
C PRO A 119 10.69 12.01 0.29
N SER A 120 11.84 12.52 -0.17
CA SER A 120 12.55 12.01 -1.35
C SER A 120 13.02 10.56 -1.17
N ARG A 121 13.17 10.09 0.07
CA ARG A 121 13.59 8.72 0.37
C ARG A 121 12.48 7.69 0.20
N GLU A 122 11.21 8.10 0.20
CA GLU A 122 10.08 7.18 -0.05
C GLU A 122 10.21 6.55 -1.44
N VAL A 123 10.36 7.40 -2.45
CA VAL A 123 10.55 6.96 -3.84
C VAL A 123 11.81 6.13 -4.01
N GLN A 124 12.89 6.46 -3.29
CA GLN A 124 14.15 5.70 -3.36
C GLN A 124 14.06 4.34 -2.65
N TYR A 125 13.24 4.23 -1.61
CA TYR A 125 13.07 3.00 -0.84
C TYR A 125 12.64 1.86 -1.76
N ILE A 126 11.62 2.07 -2.60
CA ILE A 126 11.10 0.97 -3.41
C ILE A 126 12.14 0.42 -4.40
N GLY A 127 12.92 1.31 -5.05
CA GLY A 127 14.02 0.90 -5.90
C GLY A 127 15.05 0.08 -5.12
N SER A 128 15.46 0.57 -3.95
CA SER A 128 16.44 -0.09 -3.08
C SER A 128 15.94 -1.44 -2.59
N ALA A 129 14.69 -1.53 -2.15
CA ALA A 129 14.06 -2.73 -1.63
C ALA A 129 13.92 -3.82 -2.71
N ILE A 130 13.49 -3.45 -3.93
CA ILE A 130 13.41 -4.39 -5.05
C ILE A 130 14.82 -4.88 -5.43
N CYS A 131 15.79 -3.98 -5.58
CA CYS A 131 17.17 -4.36 -5.89
C CYS A 131 17.76 -5.29 -4.82
N LYS A 132 17.50 -5.04 -3.53
CA LYS A 132 17.91 -5.90 -2.41
C LYS A 132 17.29 -7.31 -2.51
N GLN A 133 15.99 -7.41 -2.81
CA GLN A 133 15.31 -8.71 -2.96
C GLN A 133 15.80 -9.53 -4.17
N LEU A 134 16.30 -8.85 -5.20
CA LEU A 134 16.83 -9.43 -6.43
C LEU A 134 18.36 -9.63 -6.39
N ASP A 135 19.01 -9.32 -5.27
CA ASP A 135 20.48 -9.31 -5.12
C ASP A 135 21.18 -8.52 -6.24
N LYS A 136 20.69 -7.29 -6.49
CA LYS A 136 21.22 -6.36 -7.48
C LYS A 136 21.80 -5.13 -6.81
N LYS A 137 23.03 -4.80 -7.19
CA LYS A 137 23.71 -3.55 -6.83
C LYS A 137 23.85 -2.70 -8.08
N ASP A 138 22.75 -2.11 -8.52
CA ASP A 138 22.69 -1.30 -9.73
C ASP A 138 21.87 -0.03 -9.45
N ALA A 139 22.56 1.11 -9.45
CA ALA A 139 21.96 2.42 -9.18
C ALA A 139 21.05 2.90 -10.32
N PHE A 140 21.33 2.51 -11.57
CA PHE A 140 20.49 2.86 -12.71
C PHE A 140 19.20 2.07 -12.69
N LEU A 141 19.28 0.76 -12.39
CA LEU A 141 18.09 -0.06 -12.18
C LEU A 141 17.25 0.47 -11.01
N MET A 142 17.88 0.85 -9.90
CA MET A 142 17.18 1.45 -8.76
C MET A 142 16.44 2.72 -9.16
N LEU A 143 17.08 3.61 -9.91
CA LEU A 143 16.47 4.85 -10.41
C LEU A 143 15.31 4.57 -11.37
N GLU A 144 15.47 3.61 -12.28
CA GLU A 144 14.44 3.21 -13.24
C GLU A 144 13.20 2.67 -12.52
N ILE A 145 13.37 1.75 -11.57
CA ILE A 145 12.30 1.23 -10.71
C ILE A 145 11.57 2.37 -9.98
N SER A 146 12.35 3.23 -9.33
CA SER A 146 11.82 4.36 -8.55
C SER A 146 11.00 5.32 -9.43
N THR A 147 11.48 5.58 -10.65
CA THR A 147 10.82 6.45 -11.63
C THR A 147 9.50 5.86 -12.11
N VAL A 148 9.51 4.59 -12.50
CA VAL A 148 8.29 3.89 -12.93
C VAL A 148 7.27 3.89 -11.81
N TYR A 149 7.65 3.54 -10.57
CA TYR A 149 6.74 3.57 -9.43
C TYR A 149 6.18 4.96 -9.16
N SER A 150 7.02 5.99 -9.18
CA SER A 150 6.60 7.38 -8.93
C SER A 150 5.55 7.85 -9.93
N SER A 151 5.65 7.42 -11.19
CA SER A 151 4.65 7.76 -12.19
C SER A 151 3.26 7.26 -11.82
N PHE A 152 3.13 6.10 -11.16
CA PHE A 152 1.85 5.60 -10.66
C PHE A 152 1.32 6.41 -9.49
N LEU A 153 2.18 6.76 -8.52
CA LEU A 153 1.79 7.61 -7.39
C LEU A 153 1.22 8.94 -7.86
N LEU A 154 1.77 9.50 -8.94
CA LEU A 154 1.31 10.77 -9.53
C LEU A 154 0.05 10.61 -10.41
N HIS A 155 -0.22 9.42 -10.95
CA HIS A 155 -1.29 9.20 -11.92
C HIS A 155 -2.32 8.17 -11.45
N GLY A 156 -3.26 8.61 -10.62
CA GLY A 156 -4.49 7.88 -10.31
C GLY A 156 -4.39 6.87 -9.17
N PHE A 157 -3.24 6.76 -8.50
CA PHE A 157 -3.09 5.94 -7.29
C PHE A 157 -4.09 6.37 -6.20
N TYR A 158 -4.02 7.64 -5.77
CA TYR A 158 -4.88 8.14 -4.69
C TYR A 158 -6.36 8.16 -5.07
N ASP A 159 -6.69 8.51 -6.32
CA ASP A 159 -8.06 8.46 -6.82
C ASP A 159 -8.63 7.04 -6.78
N SER A 160 -7.81 6.03 -7.11
CA SER A 160 -8.22 4.63 -7.04
C SER A 160 -8.46 4.18 -5.60
N LEU A 161 -7.61 4.60 -4.65
CA LEU A 161 -7.84 4.33 -3.23
C LEU A 161 -9.14 5.01 -2.73
N MET A 162 -9.40 6.25 -3.15
CA MET A 162 -10.62 6.96 -2.79
C MET A 162 -11.87 6.32 -3.41
N LYS A 163 -11.76 5.74 -4.61
CA LYS A 163 -12.84 4.92 -5.19
C LYS A 163 -13.11 3.68 -4.35
N GLY A 164 -12.08 2.96 -3.91
CA GLY A 164 -12.21 1.82 -2.99
C GLY A 164 -12.85 2.22 -1.66
N TRP A 165 -12.43 3.34 -1.08
CA TRP A 165 -13.04 3.93 0.10
C TRP A 165 -14.51 4.30 -0.12
N SER A 166 -14.89 4.78 -1.29
CA SER A 166 -16.22 5.34 -1.55
C SER A 166 -17.21 4.34 -2.16
N LEU A 167 -16.87 3.06 -2.22
CA LEU A 167 -17.79 2.03 -2.73
C LEU A 167 -19.09 1.98 -1.91
N PRO A 168 -20.22 1.60 -2.55
CA PRO A 168 -21.48 1.32 -1.85
C PRO A 168 -21.30 0.29 -0.73
N LYS A 169 -22.09 0.40 0.33
CA LYS A 169 -21.96 -0.44 1.54
C LYS A 169 -22.04 -1.93 1.20
N GLU A 170 -22.95 -2.30 0.31
CA GLU A 170 -23.18 -3.67 -0.13
C GLU A 170 -21.91 -4.24 -0.79
N LYS A 171 -21.23 -3.44 -1.62
CA LYS A 171 -19.95 -3.82 -2.24
C LYS A 171 -18.82 -3.94 -1.24
N LEU A 172 -18.77 -3.06 -0.24
CA LEU A 172 -17.78 -3.18 0.82
C LEU A 172 -18.01 -4.45 1.67
N GLN A 173 -19.26 -4.82 1.91
CA GLN A 173 -19.61 -6.06 2.61
C GLN A 173 -19.18 -7.29 1.81
N GLU A 174 -19.51 -7.35 0.52
CA GLU A 174 -19.05 -8.43 -0.38
C GLU A 174 -17.52 -8.59 -0.35
N ILE A 175 -16.77 -7.48 -0.44
CA ILE A 175 -15.31 -7.48 -0.40
C ILE A 175 -14.80 -7.98 0.97
N SER A 176 -15.35 -7.45 2.05
CA SER A 176 -14.97 -7.83 3.42
C SER A 176 -15.20 -9.31 3.69
N GLU A 177 -16.34 -9.86 3.26
CA GLU A 177 -16.64 -11.29 3.34
C GLU A 177 -15.66 -12.13 2.51
N GLY A 178 -15.35 -11.69 1.29
CA GLY A 178 -14.36 -12.35 0.44
C GLY A 178 -12.97 -12.41 1.09
N LEU A 179 -12.50 -11.29 1.64
CA LEU A 179 -11.21 -11.21 2.35
C LEU A 179 -11.17 -12.08 3.61
N ASN A 180 -12.30 -12.24 4.29
CA ASN A 180 -12.37 -13.10 5.49
C ASN A 180 -12.26 -14.59 5.17
N LYS A 181 -12.66 -15.01 3.98
CA LYS A 181 -12.59 -16.42 3.52
C LYS A 181 -11.19 -16.86 3.08
N LEU A 182 -10.22 -15.95 2.94
CA LEU A 182 -8.87 -16.26 2.45
C LEU A 182 -7.99 -17.05 3.46
N LYS A 183 -8.49 -17.37 4.66
CA LYS A 183 -7.78 -18.16 5.69
C LYS A 183 -8.60 -19.34 6.25
N GLU A 184 -9.71 -19.73 5.62
CA GLU A 184 -10.39 -21.01 5.86
C GLU A 184 -9.90 -22.08 4.87
#